data_AF-A0A6N9T6X2-F1
#
_entry.id   AF-A0A6N9T6X2-F1
#
_cell.length_a   1.000
_cell.length_b   1.000
_cell.length_c   1.000
_cell.angle_alpha   90.00
_cell.angle_beta   90.00
_cell.angle_gamma   90.00
#
_symmetry.space_group_name_H-M   'P 1'
#
loop_
_entity.id
_entity.type
_entity.pdbx_description
1 polymer ?
#
loop_
_entity_poly.entity_id
_entity_poly.type
_entity_poly.pdbx_seq_one_letter_code
_entity_poly.pdbx_strand_id
1 'polypeptide(L)'
;MATTQTLYLHNLQRISQGNYRVIDSGVYTYNAVENGGPGDDELRLGDIGDDHFLLTNGTVNNADLDFVYRSALPLNSGFVAVYYDTGDYFVLSYSNTYSTEDTFTTIDTPFAVQCFTAGTQISTTLGPVAIEDLCVGNTAVTAFGTRRSINWIGSRMIDCSGENAHMAPVRVRANAFGGGVPERDVLLSPGHPVLVHQNGVEVLVPIMNLINGTTIERTSMPSVTYWHIELDQHDVLLANGLPAESFFDMGSRGWFDHDLDDDILANPDLVPAGQHGRCREVAIDGPLVEAERRRLADLFYADLSAQCAWPDAGAYTVN
;
A
#
# COMPACT_ATOMS: atom_id res chain seq x y z
N MET A 1 20.17 -5.68 -18.69
CA MET A 1 21.21 -4.76 -19.24
C MET A 1 21.46 -3.77 -18.11
N ALA A 2 22.62 -3.79 -17.45
CA ALA A 2 22.83 -2.93 -16.29
C ALA A 2 22.71 -1.44 -16.67
N THR A 3 21.72 -0.74 -16.09
CA THR A 3 21.57 0.71 -16.25
C THR A 3 22.59 1.40 -15.36
N THR A 4 23.74 1.78 -15.91
CA THR A 4 24.75 2.53 -15.16
C THR A 4 24.26 3.96 -14.91
N GLN A 5 23.97 4.29 -13.67
CA GLN A 5 23.57 5.64 -13.26
C GLN A 5 24.58 6.25 -12.28
N THR A 6 24.99 7.47 -12.58
CA THR A 6 25.88 8.29 -11.74
C THR A 6 25.11 8.81 -10.53
N LEU A 7 25.56 8.46 -9.32
CA LEU A 7 24.96 8.91 -8.06
C LEU A 7 25.95 9.69 -7.21
N TYR A 8 25.44 10.65 -6.46
CA TYR A 8 26.16 11.41 -5.43
C TYR A 8 25.77 10.89 -4.05
N LEU A 9 26.77 10.48 -3.26
CA LEU A 9 26.57 9.79 -1.99
C LEU A 9 26.95 10.69 -0.81
N HIS A 10 26.06 10.83 0.19
CA HIS A 10 26.36 11.52 1.46
C HIS A 10 25.90 10.70 2.66
N ASN A 11 26.65 10.75 3.77
CA ASN A 11 26.32 9.99 4.98
C ASN A 11 25.26 10.73 5.81
N LEU A 12 24.33 9.97 6.38
CA LEU A 12 23.17 10.47 7.09
C LEU A 12 23.15 10.02 8.54
N GLN A 13 22.61 10.89 9.38
CA GLN A 13 22.04 10.52 10.66
C GLN A 13 20.52 10.60 10.56
N ARG A 14 19.85 9.51 10.91
CA ARG A 14 18.39 9.50 11.09
C ARG A 14 18.05 10.32 12.33
N ILE A 15 17.22 11.36 12.14
CA ILE A 15 16.71 12.21 13.24
C ILE A 15 15.43 11.58 13.80
N SER A 16 14.52 11.24 12.89
CA SER A 16 13.25 10.55 13.15
C SER A 16 12.82 9.81 11.87
N GLN A 17 11.70 9.08 11.91
CA GLN A 17 11.16 8.42 10.73
C GLN A 17 10.99 9.40 9.54
N GLY A 18 11.47 8.99 8.36
CA GLY A 18 11.48 9.81 7.15
C GLY A 18 12.38 11.05 7.19
N ASN A 19 13.02 11.39 8.30
CA ASN A 19 13.75 12.65 8.47
C ASN A 19 15.22 12.38 8.77
N TYR A 20 16.07 12.94 7.92
CA TYR A 20 17.51 12.69 7.95
C TYR A 20 18.28 14.01 7.98
N ARG A 21 19.45 13.97 8.62
CA ARG A 21 20.46 15.02 8.58
C ARG A 21 21.71 14.49 7.90
N VAL A 22 22.28 15.26 7.01
CA VAL A 22 23.59 14.97 6.41
C VAL A 22 24.67 15.23 7.45
N ILE A 23 25.45 14.20 7.80
CA ILE A 23 26.52 14.30 8.81
C ILE A 23 27.92 14.38 8.21
N ASP A 24 28.09 13.93 6.98
CA ASP A 24 29.34 14.08 6.23
C ASP A 24 29.01 14.32 4.75
N SER A 25 29.40 15.50 4.25
CA SER A 25 29.29 15.83 2.83
C SER A 25 30.63 15.66 2.13
N GLY A 26 30.85 14.47 1.58
CA GLY A 26 31.79 14.25 0.49
C GLY A 26 31.04 14.04 -0.82
N VAL A 27 31.56 14.57 -1.93
CA VAL A 27 30.98 14.32 -3.26
C VAL A 27 31.63 13.06 -3.81
N TYR A 28 31.00 11.92 -3.60
CA TYR A 28 31.47 10.65 -4.14
C TYR A 28 30.58 10.22 -5.28
N THR A 29 31.20 9.89 -6.41
CA THR A 29 30.49 9.43 -7.60
C THR A 29 30.63 7.93 -7.74
N TYR A 30 29.48 7.25 -7.83
CA TYR A 30 29.39 5.81 -8.02
C TYR A 30 28.50 5.48 -9.21
N ASN A 31 28.76 4.33 -9.81
CA ASN A 31 27.86 3.68 -10.75
C ASN A 31 27.06 2.62 -10.01
N ALA A 32 25.74 2.75 -9.98
CA ALA A 32 24.91 1.71 -9.42
C ALA A 32 24.64 0.60 -10.46
N VAL A 33 24.65 -0.64 -9.98
CA VAL A 33 24.30 -1.87 -10.71
C VAL A 33 23.30 -2.62 -9.84
N GLU A 34 22.10 -2.81 -10.36
CA GLU A 34 21.05 -3.63 -9.76
C GLU A 34 21.55 -5.11 -9.66
N ASN A 35 21.27 -5.80 -8.56
CA ASN A 35 21.76 -7.15 -8.24
C ASN A 35 20.67 -8.25 -8.23
N GLY A 36 19.40 -7.92 -8.44
CA GLY A 36 18.33 -8.82 -8.87
C GLY A 36 17.77 -9.72 -7.77
N GLY A 37 16.48 -9.53 -7.46
CA GLY A 37 15.62 -10.48 -6.74
C GLY A 37 14.49 -11.11 -7.61
N PRO A 38 13.83 -12.18 -7.16
CA PRO A 38 12.64 -12.68 -7.85
C PRO A 38 11.49 -11.64 -7.80
N GLY A 39 11.12 -11.07 -8.95
CA GLY A 39 10.06 -10.05 -9.07
C GLY A 39 10.55 -8.61 -9.28
N ASP A 40 11.87 -8.42 -9.29
CA ASP A 40 12.62 -7.18 -9.45
C ASP A 40 12.85 -6.82 -10.94
N ASP A 41 12.76 -5.53 -11.29
CA ASP A 41 13.15 -4.99 -12.60
C ASP A 41 14.65 -4.65 -12.61
N GLU A 42 15.48 -5.58 -13.11
CA GLU A 42 16.95 -5.44 -13.24
C GLU A 42 17.45 -4.18 -14.00
N LEU A 43 16.54 -3.34 -14.51
CA LEU A 43 16.81 -2.07 -15.17
C LEU A 43 16.62 -0.84 -14.28
N ARG A 44 16.09 -1.00 -13.05
CA ARG A 44 15.69 0.09 -12.15
C ARG A 44 16.11 -0.17 -10.71
N LEU A 45 16.65 0.87 -10.06
CA LEU A 45 17.05 0.82 -8.65
C LEU A 45 15.89 1.23 -7.75
N GLY A 46 15.67 0.50 -6.66
CA GLY A 46 14.69 0.81 -5.62
C GLY A 46 13.24 0.71 -6.11
N ASP A 47 12.97 -0.17 -7.07
CA ASP A 47 11.63 -0.43 -7.59
C ASP A 47 10.77 -1.27 -6.61
N ILE A 48 11.44 -2.06 -5.77
CA ILE A 48 10.88 -2.82 -4.63
C ILE A 48 11.49 -2.36 -3.30
N GLY A 49 10.77 -2.60 -2.19
CA GLY A 49 11.33 -2.39 -0.86
C GLY A 49 12.42 -3.41 -0.56
N ASP A 50 13.48 -2.95 0.11
CA ASP A 50 14.68 -3.71 0.40
C ASP A 50 15.43 -4.23 -0.83
N ASP A 51 15.25 -3.55 -1.97
CA ASP A 51 16.03 -3.78 -3.18
C ASP A 51 17.54 -3.64 -2.91
N HIS A 52 18.30 -4.64 -3.37
CA HIS A 52 19.74 -4.74 -3.20
C HIS A 52 20.46 -4.30 -4.47
N PHE A 53 21.34 -3.32 -4.33
CA PHE A 53 22.13 -2.86 -5.46
C PHE A 53 23.58 -2.62 -5.06
N LEU A 54 24.46 -2.83 -6.04
CA LEU A 54 25.90 -2.64 -5.90
C LEU A 54 26.28 -1.26 -6.42
N LEU A 55 26.93 -0.47 -5.57
CA LEU A 55 27.68 0.68 -6.02
C LEU A 55 29.07 0.22 -6.45
N THR A 56 29.34 0.31 -7.75
CA THR A 56 30.60 -0.05 -8.38
C THR A 56 31.38 1.20 -8.83
N ASN A 57 32.70 1.05 -8.98
CA ASN A 57 33.59 2.04 -9.58
C ASN A 57 33.56 3.43 -8.88
N GLY A 58 33.60 3.42 -7.55
CA GLY A 58 33.68 4.62 -6.73
C GLY A 58 34.96 5.41 -6.93
N THR A 59 34.87 6.74 -6.85
CA THR A 59 36.06 7.61 -6.87
C THR A 59 36.96 7.43 -5.64
N VAL A 60 36.48 6.72 -4.61
CA VAL A 60 37.18 6.47 -3.35
C VAL A 60 37.11 4.99 -2.99
N ASN A 61 38.27 4.43 -2.63
CA ASN A 61 38.49 3.05 -2.15
C ASN A 61 38.29 1.88 -3.13
N ASN A 62 37.77 2.08 -4.35
CA ASN A 62 37.66 1.04 -5.41
C ASN A 62 37.01 -0.28 -4.94
N ALA A 63 36.16 -0.21 -3.92
CA ALA A 63 35.42 -1.35 -3.40
C ALA A 63 33.99 -1.27 -3.92
N ASP A 64 33.44 -2.41 -4.32
CA ASP A 64 32.01 -2.54 -4.57
C ASP A 64 31.30 -2.51 -3.21
N LEU A 65 30.27 -1.68 -3.08
CA LEU A 65 29.50 -1.51 -1.85
C LEU A 65 28.06 -2.00 -2.07
N ASP A 66 27.59 -2.89 -1.20
CA ASP A 66 26.23 -3.42 -1.25
C ASP A 66 25.28 -2.56 -0.42
N PHE A 67 24.23 -2.06 -1.05
CA PHE A 67 23.26 -1.17 -0.45
C PHE A 67 21.85 -1.72 -0.57
N VAL A 68 21.06 -1.44 0.46
CA VAL A 68 19.64 -1.77 0.52
C VAL A 68 18.83 -0.49 0.42
N TYR A 69 18.00 -0.37 -0.62
CA TYR A 69 17.09 0.75 -0.81
C TYR A 69 16.11 0.86 0.37
N ARG A 70 15.84 2.09 0.83
CA ARG A 70 14.88 2.35 1.91
C ARG A 70 13.73 3.26 1.52
N SER A 71 14.00 4.36 0.82
CA SER A 71 12.98 5.40 0.62
C SER A 71 13.37 6.38 -0.48
N ALA A 72 12.40 6.79 -1.29
CA ALA A 72 12.62 7.75 -2.37
C ALA A 72 12.70 9.20 -1.86
N LEU A 73 13.45 10.04 -2.56
CA LEU A 73 13.40 11.49 -2.36
C LEU A 73 12.28 12.13 -3.19
N PRO A 74 11.73 13.28 -2.75
CA PRO A 74 10.78 14.05 -3.53
C PRO A 74 11.27 14.33 -4.96
N LEU A 75 10.31 14.42 -5.90
CA LEU A 75 10.56 14.80 -7.29
C LEU A 75 11.54 13.87 -8.03
N ASN A 76 11.67 12.62 -7.59
CA ASN A 76 12.60 11.65 -8.15
C ASN A 76 14.05 12.19 -8.20
N SER A 77 14.46 12.89 -7.13
CA SER A 77 15.80 13.51 -7.03
C SER A 77 16.88 12.54 -6.53
N GLY A 78 16.48 11.36 -6.07
CA GLY A 78 17.35 10.33 -5.50
C GLY A 78 16.59 9.46 -4.51
N PHE A 79 17.32 8.82 -3.61
CA PHE A 79 16.77 7.94 -2.58
C PHE A 79 17.72 7.82 -1.38
N VAL A 80 17.21 7.26 -0.29
CA VAL A 80 17.97 6.84 0.89
C VAL A 80 18.15 5.34 0.84
N ALA A 81 19.36 4.89 1.15
CA ALA A 81 19.71 3.48 1.26
C ALA A 81 20.55 3.24 2.52
N VAL A 82 20.63 1.98 2.92
CA VAL A 82 21.44 1.53 4.05
C VAL A 82 22.58 0.69 3.52
N TYR A 83 23.80 0.98 3.97
CA TYR A 83 24.95 0.13 3.66
C TYR A 83 24.79 -1.21 4.37
N TYR A 84 24.81 -2.30 3.61
CA TYR A 84 24.44 -3.63 4.11
C TYR A 84 25.32 -4.10 5.27
N ASP A 85 26.64 -3.86 5.19
CA ASP A 85 27.60 -4.39 6.16
C ASP A 85 27.54 -3.68 7.52
N THR A 86 27.26 -2.37 7.54
CA THR A 86 27.35 -1.57 8.78
C THR A 86 26.01 -1.06 9.28
N GLY A 87 24.98 -1.01 8.43
CA GLY A 87 23.69 -0.43 8.76
C GLY A 87 23.66 1.11 8.69
N ASP A 88 24.72 1.75 8.19
CA ASP A 88 24.80 3.20 8.08
C ASP A 88 23.89 3.72 6.97
N TYR A 89 23.24 4.87 7.20
CA TYR A 89 22.32 5.49 6.24
C TYR A 89 23.04 6.43 5.30
N PHE A 90 22.65 6.40 4.03
CA PHE A 90 23.18 7.28 3.02
C PHE A 90 22.07 7.85 2.13
N VAL A 91 22.26 9.08 1.65
CA VAL A 91 21.49 9.63 0.55
C VAL A 91 22.26 9.45 -0.75
N LEU A 92 21.57 8.94 -1.76
CA LEU A 92 22.05 8.78 -3.12
C LEU A 92 21.21 9.70 -4.01
N SER A 93 21.81 10.76 -4.53
CA SER A 93 21.11 11.75 -5.37
C SER A 93 21.63 11.78 -6.80
N TYR A 94 20.78 12.16 -7.74
CA TYR A 94 21.15 12.30 -9.16
C TYR A 94 21.92 13.59 -9.46
N SER A 95 21.93 14.53 -8.51
CA SER A 95 22.65 15.79 -8.56
C SER A 95 23.33 16.06 -7.21
N ASN A 96 24.42 16.81 -7.25
CA ASN A 96 25.14 17.21 -6.04
C ASN A 96 24.40 18.38 -5.36
N THR A 97 23.43 18.04 -4.50
CA THR A 97 22.49 19.01 -3.91
C THR A 97 22.59 19.17 -2.40
N TYR A 98 23.33 18.28 -1.72
CA TYR A 98 23.34 18.19 -0.26
C TYR A 98 24.68 18.63 0.34
N SER A 99 24.61 19.34 1.47
CA SER A 99 25.74 19.81 2.27
C SER A 99 25.63 19.30 3.71
N THR A 100 26.75 19.28 4.46
CA THR A 100 26.74 18.89 5.88
C THR A 100 25.76 19.75 6.67
N GLU A 101 25.06 19.14 7.63
CA GLU A 101 23.95 19.69 8.43
C GLU A 101 22.63 19.92 7.69
N ASP A 102 22.56 19.71 6.37
CA ASP A 102 21.27 19.78 5.67
C ASP A 102 20.32 18.72 6.22
N THR A 103 19.07 19.13 6.46
CA THR A 103 17.99 18.23 6.85
C THR A 103 16.99 18.11 5.73
N PHE A 104 16.53 16.89 5.47
CA PHE A 104 15.48 16.65 4.51
C PHE A 104 14.56 15.55 5.01
N THR A 105 13.34 15.60 4.49
CA THR A 105 12.36 14.55 4.67
C THR A 105 12.34 13.76 3.37
N THR A 106 12.55 12.45 3.47
CA THR A 106 12.31 11.59 2.33
C THR A 106 10.81 11.58 2.03
N ILE A 107 10.44 11.11 0.84
CA ILE A 107 9.15 10.42 0.76
C ILE A 107 9.42 9.15 1.53
N ASP A 108 9.36 9.24 2.87
CA ASP A 108 9.12 8.07 3.67
C ASP A 108 7.91 7.47 2.98
N THR A 109 8.12 6.35 2.33
CA THR A 109 7.03 5.50 1.93
C THR A 109 6.89 4.56 3.11
N PRO A 110 6.26 4.95 4.23
CA PRO A 110 5.57 3.94 4.98
C PRO A 110 4.63 3.32 3.97
N PHE A 111 4.88 2.06 3.66
CA PHE A 111 3.89 1.30 2.96
C PHE A 111 2.63 1.44 3.78
N ALA A 112 1.57 2.00 3.19
CA ALA A 112 0.30 1.92 3.86
C ALA A 112 0.08 0.44 4.16
N VAL A 113 -0.23 0.11 5.42
CA VAL A 113 -0.75 -1.22 5.75
C VAL A 113 -1.96 -1.36 4.84
N GLN A 114 -1.85 -2.16 3.79
CA GLN A 114 -2.93 -2.57 2.92
C GLN A 114 -3.30 -3.91 3.50
N CYS A 115 -4.45 -4.04 4.17
CA CYS A 115 -4.83 -5.23 4.91
C CYS A 115 -6.33 -5.36 5.04
N PHE A 116 -6.77 -6.61 5.11
CA PHE A 116 -8.10 -7.00 5.54
C PHE A 116 -8.11 -7.17 7.05
N THR A 117 -9.29 -7.13 7.65
CA THR A 117 -9.47 -7.46 9.07
C THR A 117 -10.01 -8.87 9.25
N ALA A 118 -9.80 -9.45 10.43
CA ALA A 118 -10.43 -10.72 10.81
C ALA A 118 -11.96 -10.69 10.58
N GLY A 119 -12.51 -11.81 10.12
CA GLY A 119 -13.91 -12.00 9.77
C GLY A 119 -14.24 -11.64 8.31
N THR A 120 -13.32 -10.98 7.59
CA THR A 120 -13.49 -10.68 6.16
C THR A 120 -13.58 -11.98 5.37
N GLN A 121 -14.67 -12.19 4.64
CA GLN A 121 -14.88 -13.39 3.84
C GLN A 121 -14.25 -13.22 2.46
N ILE A 122 -13.30 -14.06 2.10
CA ILE A 122 -12.70 -14.07 0.76
C ILE A 122 -13.40 -15.13 -0.08
N SER A 123 -13.80 -14.76 -1.29
CA SER A 123 -14.39 -15.72 -2.24
C SER A 123 -13.38 -16.78 -2.63
N THR A 124 -13.73 -18.05 -2.40
CA THR A 124 -12.93 -19.22 -2.82
C THR A 124 -13.75 -20.15 -3.69
N THR A 125 -13.08 -21.15 -4.28
CA THR A 125 -13.76 -22.21 -5.04
C THR A 125 -14.69 -23.09 -4.19
N LEU A 126 -14.58 -23.03 -2.85
CA LEU A 126 -15.43 -23.74 -1.90
C LEU A 126 -16.54 -22.84 -1.30
N GLY A 127 -16.65 -21.60 -1.78
CA GLY A 127 -17.51 -20.57 -1.19
C GLY A 127 -16.70 -19.51 -0.42
N PRO A 128 -17.37 -18.53 0.20
CA PRO A 128 -16.70 -17.52 1.03
C PRO A 128 -16.09 -18.16 2.28
N VAL A 129 -14.84 -17.82 2.60
CA VAL A 129 -14.11 -18.30 3.79
C VAL A 129 -13.52 -17.10 4.52
N ALA A 130 -13.60 -17.07 5.86
CA ALA A 130 -12.98 -16.01 6.65
C ALA A 130 -11.46 -16.00 6.43
N ILE A 131 -10.86 -14.82 6.34
CA ILE A 131 -9.43 -14.69 6.03
C ILE A 131 -8.53 -15.44 7.03
N GLU A 132 -8.90 -15.43 8.32
CA GLU A 132 -8.20 -16.13 9.39
C GLU A 132 -8.31 -17.66 9.33
N ASP A 133 -9.29 -18.19 8.57
CA ASP A 133 -9.52 -19.63 8.38
C ASP A 133 -8.91 -20.15 7.06
N LEU A 134 -8.37 -19.27 6.22
CA LEU A 134 -7.72 -19.66 4.97
C LEU A 134 -6.37 -20.33 5.23
N CYS A 135 -6.01 -21.23 4.32
CA CYS A 135 -4.70 -21.88 4.32
C CYS A 135 -3.98 -21.64 2.99
N VAL A 136 -2.65 -21.56 3.03
CA VAL A 136 -1.82 -21.62 1.82
C VAL A 136 -2.18 -22.88 1.01
N GLY A 137 -2.30 -22.71 -0.32
CA GLY A 137 -2.78 -23.72 -1.25
C GLY A 137 -4.30 -23.72 -1.46
N ASN A 138 -5.08 -22.96 -0.67
CA ASN A 138 -6.48 -22.68 -1.01
C ASN A 138 -6.57 -21.88 -2.31
N THR A 139 -7.71 -21.99 -3.01
CA THR A 139 -7.91 -21.31 -4.31
C THR A 139 -8.96 -20.20 -4.19
N ALA A 140 -8.50 -18.95 -4.27
CA ALA A 140 -9.35 -17.77 -4.34
C ALA A 140 -10.00 -17.64 -5.71
N VAL A 141 -11.20 -17.04 -5.74
CA VAL A 141 -11.88 -16.61 -6.97
C VAL A 141 -11.81 -15.09 -7.02
N THR A 142 -11.12 -14.56 -8.02
CA THR A 142 -10.86 -13.13 -8.18
C THR A 142 -12.09 -12.40 -8.74
N ALA A 143 -12.08 -11.07 -8.72
CA ALA A 143 -13.18 -10.24 -9.21
C ALA A 143 -13.53 -10.49 -10.69
N PHE A 144 -12.58 -10.98 -11.47
CA PHE A 144 -12.76 -11.33 -12.88
C PHE A 144 -13.07 -12.82 -13.11
N GLY A 145 -13.31 -13.58 -12.03
CA GLY A 145 -13.63 -15.01 -12.08
C GLY A 145 -12.42 -15.94 -12.25
N THR A 146 -11.21 -15.38 -12.28
CA THR A 146 -9.98 -16.18 -12.36
C THR A 146 -9.76 -16.91 -11.04
N ARG A 147 -9.29 -18.16 -11.12
CA ARG A 147 -8.91 -18.96 -9.96
C ARG A 147 -7.43 -18.78 -9.70
N ARG A 148 -7.07 -18.36 -8.50
CA ARG A 148 -5.69 -18.09 -8.10
C ARG A 148 -5.34 -18.87 -6.83
N SER A 149 -4.18 -19.51 -6.82
CA SER A 149 -3.69 -20.20 -5.61
C SER A 149 -3.22 -19.17 -4.60
N ILE A 150 -3.57 -19.35 -3.34
CA ILE A 150 -3.01 -18.57 -2.23
C ILE A 150 -1.63 -19.14 -1.91
N ASN A 151 -0.59 -18.32 -2.03
CA ASN A 151 0.79 -18.73 -1.82
C ASN A 151 1.34 -18.29 -0.45
N TRP A 152 0.77 -17.24 0.12
CA TRP A 152 1.18 -16.73 1.43
C TRP A 152 0.01 -16.04 2.12
N ILE A 153 0.01 -16.10 3.45
CA ILE A 153 -0.94 -15.43 4.34
C ILE A 153 -0.14 -14.86 5.51
N GLY A 154 -0.28 -13.56 5.76
CA GLY A 154 0.34 -12.87 6.88
C GLY A 154 -0.71 -12.27 7.81
N SER A 155 -0.38 -12.14 9.10
CA SER A 155 -1.25 -11.48 10.08
C SER A 155 -0.48 -10.70 11.12
N ARG A 156 -1.00 -9.57 11.57
CA ARG A 156 -0.43 -8.78 12.68
C ARG A 156 -1.50 -8.09 13.49
N MET A 157 -1.34 -8.06 14.80
CA MET A 157 -2.18 -7.27 15.69
C MET A 157 -1.57 -5.88 15.87
N ILE A 158 -2.40 -4.84 15.78
CA ILE A 158 -2.02 -3.44 15.87
C ILE A 158 -2.84 -2.76 16.97
N ASP A 159 -2.17 -1.99 17.81
CA ASP A 159 -2.79 -1.02 18.72
C ASP A 159 -3.23 0.21 17.93
N CYS A 160 -4.49 0.57 18.05
CA CYS A 160 -5.11 1.72 17.38
C CYS A 160 -5.55 2.79 18.38
N SER A 161 -4.86 2.86 19.53
CA SER A 161 -5.06 3.90 20.53
C SER A 161 -3.98 4.99 20.48
N GLY A 162 -4.22 6.11 21.16
CA GLY A 162 -3.24 7.21 21.26
C GLY A 162 -2.79 7.76 19.91
N GLU A 163 -1.47 7.81 19.71
CA GLU A 163 -0.85 8.30 18.48
C GLU A 163 -1.13 7.38 17.28
N ASN A 164 -1.45 6.09 17.51
CA ASN A 164 -1.76 5.09 16.48
C ASN A 164 -3.25 5.04 16.09
N ALA A 165 -4.09 5.95 16.60
CA ALA A 165 -5.52 5.98 16.27
C ALA A 165 -5.81 6.12 14.77
N HIS A 166 -4.87 6.68 14.02
CA HIS A 166 -4.94 6.80 12.56
C HIS A 166 -4.85 5.45 11.82
N MET A 167 -4.35 4.40 12.48
CA MET A 167 -4.26 3.04 11.95
C MET A 167 -5.58 2.27 12.07
N ALA A 168 -6.61 2.85 12.71
CA ALA A 168 -7.91 2.20 12.83
C ALA A 168 -8.53 1.93 11.43
N PRO A 169 -9.25 0.81 11.24
CA PRO A 169 -9.84 0.47 9.95
C PRO A 169 -10.84 1.51 9.44
N VAL A 170 -10.98 1.54 8.12
CA VAL A 170 -12.10 2.16 7.42
C VAL A 170 -13.19 1.11 7.25
N ARG A 171 -14.41 1.45 7.67
CA ARG A 171 -15.60 0.64 7.43
C ARG A 171 -16.21 1.03 6.10
N VAL A 172 -16.43 0.02 5.27
CA VAL A 172 -17.27 0.09 4.07
C VAL A 172 -18.55 -0.65 4.38
N ARG A 173 -19.67 0.06 4.45
CA ARG A 173 -20.97 -0.54 4.74
C ARG A 173 -21.45 -1.44 3.61
N ALA A 174 -22.27 -2.43 3.94
CA ALA A 174 -23.01 -3.20 2.94
C ALA A 174 -23.66 -2.27 1.91
N ASN A 175 -23.58 -2.64 0.63
CA ASN A 175 -24.14 -1.88 -0.49
C ASN A 175 -23.57 -0.45 -0.68
N ALA A 176 -22.45 -0.08 -0.04
CA ALA A 176 -21.85 1.25 -0.18
C ALA A 176 -21.50 1.63 -1.64
N PHE A 177 -21.10 0.65 -2.46
CA PHE A 177 -20.77 0.83 -3.88
C PHE A 177 -21.98 0.59 -4.80
N GLY A 178 -23.16 0.29 -4.25
CA GLY A 178 -24.38 -0.07 -4.97
C GLY A 178 -24.40 -1.53 -5.44
N GLY A 179 -25.56 -2.01 -5.91
CA GLY A 179 -25.70 -3.36 -6.47
C GLY A 179 -25.46 -4.50 -5.47
N GLY A 180 -25.56 -4.23 -4.16
CA GLY A 180 -25.22 -5.19 -3.12
C GLY A 180 -23.72 -5.31 -2.83
N VAL A 181 -22.90 -4.31 -3.21
CA VAL A 181 -21.44 -4.32 -3.01
C VAL A 181 -21.01 -3.31 -1.93
N PRO A 182 -20.24 -3.72 -0.90
CA PRO A 182 -20.04 -5.12 -0.50
C PRO A 182 -21.36 -5.79 -0.07
N GLU A 183 -21.38 -7.12 -0.03
CA GLU A 183 -22.54 -7.91 0.40
C GLU A 183 -22.83 -7.74 1.89
N ARG A 184 -21.81 -7.38 2.67
CA ARG A 184 -21.87 -7.08 4.10
C ARG A 184 -20.78 -6.07 4.44
N ASP A 185 -20.86 -5.46 5.62
CA ASP A 185 -19.82 -4.55 6.08
C ASP A 185 -18.43 -5.22 6.01
N VAL A 186 -17.45 -4.49 5.47
CA VAL A 186 -16.04 -4.89 5.47
C VAL A 186 -15.21 -3.80 6.12
N LEU A 187 -14.28 -4.20 6.97
CA LEU A 187 -13.29 -3.30 7.56
C LEU A 187 -11.96 -3.55 6.86
N LEU A 188 -11.40 -2.48 6.31
CA LEU A 188 -10.12 -2.49 5.61
C LEU A 188 -9.17 -1.52 6.31
N SER A 189 -7.87 -1.77 6.24
CA SER A 189 -6.92 -0.72 6.61
C SER A 189 -7.08 0.50 5.69
N PRO A 190 -6.73 1.72 6.15
CA PRO A 190 -7.03 2.94 5.39
C PRO A 190 -6.44 2.95 3.97
N GLY A 191 -5.22 2.43 3.80
CA GLY A 191 -4.54 2.39 2.51
C GLY A 191 -4.95 1.25 1.59
N HIS A 192 -5.83 0.33 2.02
CA HIS A 192 -6.17 -0.86 1.23
C HIS A 192 -6.86 -0.46 -0.09
N PRO A 193 -6.32 -0.81 -1.27
CA PRO A 193 -6.90 -0.40 -2.52
C PRO A 193 -8.09 -1.26 -2.94
N VAL A 194 -9.17 -0.59 -3.34
CA VAL A 194 -10.37 -1.22 -3.88
C VAL A 194 -10.48 -0.91 -5.36
N LEU A 195 -11.00 -1.86 -6.14
CA LEU A 195 -11.12 -1.69 -7.59
C LEU A 195 -12.33 -0.82 -7.93
N VAL A 196 -12.05 0.29 -8.58
CA VAL A 196 -13.02 1.28 -9.05
C VAL A 196 -13.11 1.20 -10.56
N HIS A 197 -14.34 1.30 -11.08
CA HIS A 197 -14.62 1.32 -12.50
C HIS A 197 -15.24 2.68 -12.86
N GLN A 198 -14.50 3.50 -13.60
CA GLN A 198 -14.98 4.82 -14.01
C GLN A 198 -14.70 5.09 -15.47
N ASN A 199 -15.74 5.46 -16.23
CA ASN A 199 -15.66 5.76 -17.66
C ASN A 199 -14.97 4.65 -18.49
N GLY A 200 -15.17 3.39 -18.12
CA GLY A 200 -14.54 2.24 -18.78
C GLY A 200 -13.07 2.00 -18.40
N VAL A 201 -12.56 2.75 -17.41
CA VAL A 201 -11.22 2.57 -16.84
C VAL A 201 -11.33 1.86 -15.49
N GLU A 202 -10.47 0.86 -15.29
CA GLU A 202 -10.30 0.14 -14.04
C GLU A 202 -9.07 0.68 -13.32
N VAL A 203 -9.25 1.11 -12.07
CA VAL A 203 -8.17 1.66 -11.26
C VAL A 203 -8.35 1.22 -9.80
N LEU A 204 -7.24 1.00 -9.10
CA LEU A 204 -7.26 0.78 -7.67
C LEU A 204 -7.25 2.11 -6.95
N VAL A 205 -8.13 2.28 -5.97
CA VAL A 205 -8.22 3.49 -5.15
C VAL A 205 -8.12 3.09 -3.68
N PRO A 206 -7.18 3.65 -2.90
CA PRO A 206 -7.11 3.39 -1.47
C PRO A 206 -8.42 3.80 -0.80
N ILE A 207 -8.95 2.94 0.07
CA ILE A 207 -10.30 3.14 0.62
C ILE A 207 -10.43 4.43 1.44
N MET A 208 -9.35 4.92 2.07
CA MET A 208 -9.35 6.20 2.77
C MET A 208 -9.64 7.38 1.84
N ASN A 209 -9.27 7.29 0.57
CA ASN A 209 -9.53 8.32 -0.43
C ASN A 209 -11.00 8.31 -0.85
N LEU A 210 -11.81 7.32 -0.43
CA LEU A 210 -13.25 7.25 -0.71
C LEU A 210 -14.12 7.50 0.54
N ILE A 211 -13.51 7.85 1.68
CA ILE A 211 -14.27 8.19 2.91
C ILE A 211 -15.21 9.36 2.62
N ASN A 212 -16.49 9.14 2.87
CA ASN A 212 -17.56 10.13 2.72
C ASN A 212 -18.27 10.45 4.03
N GLY A 213 -17.91 9.77 5.13
CA GLY A 213 -18.50 9.98 6.46
C GLY A 213 -19.91 9.40 6.60
N THR A 214 -20.39 8.64 5.63
CA THR A 214 -21.70 7.98 5.67
C THR A 214 -21.57 6.48 5.43
N THR A 215 -21.45 6.04 4.17
CA THR A 215 -21.33 4.63 3.79
C THR A 215 -19.90 4.12 3.87
N ILE A 216 -18.92 5.02 3.83
CA ILE A 216 -17.50 4.73 4.00
C ILE A 216 -16.96 5.68 5.08
N GLU A 217 -16.56 5.14 6.22
CA GLU A 217 -16.21 5.94 7.41
C GLU A 217 -15.01 5.37 8.19
N ARG A 218 -14.22 6.25 8.80
CA ARG A 218 -13.19 5.83 9.76
C ARG A 218 -13.86 5.22 10.99
N THR A 219 -13.28 4.14 11.49
CA THR A 219 -13.69 3.56 12.76
C THR A 219 -12.79 4.03 13.90
N SER A 220 -13.22 3.76 15.13
CA SER A 220 -12.40 3.90 16.33
C SER A 220 -12.50 2.58 17.08
N MET A 221 -11.35 1.94 17.30
CA MET A 221 -11.24 0.71 18.07
C MET A 221 -9.87 0.67 18.73
N PRO A 222 -9.72 0.01 19.91
CA PRO A 222 -8.46 0.02 20.64
C PRO A 222 -7.37 -0.81 19.94
N SER A 223 -7.75 -1.86 19.22
CA SER A 223 -6.81 -2.71 18.49
C SER A 223 -7.51 -3.44 17.35
N VAL A 224 -6.74 -3.90 16.38
CA VAL A 224 -7.22 -4.67 15.23
C VAL A 224 -6.22 -5.74 14.84
N THR A 225 -6.69 -6.90 14.37
CA THR A 225 -5.83 -7.89 13.70
C THR A 225 -5.99 -7.75 12.20
N TYR A 226 -4.91 -7.35 11.55
CA TYR A 226 -4.80 -7.22 10.12
C TYR A 226 -4.26 -8.49 9.49
N TRP A 227 -4.74 -8.79 8.30
CA TRP A 227 -4.40 -9.97 7.52
C TRP A 227 -4.13 -9.57 6.07
N HIS A 228 -3.24 -10.31 5.40
CA HIS A 228 -3.09 -10.27 3.95
C HIS A 228 -2.96 -11.64 3.34
N ILE A 229 -3.23 -11.68 2.03
CA ILE A 229 -3.15 -12.87 1.20
C ILE A 229 -2.38 -12.51 -0.05
N GLU A 230 -1.36 -13.28 -0.38
CA GLU A 230 -0.68 -13.24 -1.66
C GLU A 230 -1.11 -14.40 -2.54
N LEU A 231 -1.25 -14.11 -3.83
CA LEU A 231 -1.67 -15.06 -4.84
C LEU A 231 -0.48 -15.50 -5.69
N ASP A 232 -0.63 -16.62 -6.41
CA ASP A 232 0.32 -17.09 -7.43
C ASP A 232 0.58 -16.07 -8.55
N GLN A 233 -0.40 -15.22 -8.82
CA GLN A 233 -0.23 -14.00 -9.57
C GLN A 233 -1.07 -12.90 -8.93
N HIS A 234 -0.46 -11.73 -8.76
CA HIS A 234 -1.13 -10.56 -8.20
C HIS A 234 -2.40 -10.21 -8.99
N ASP A 235 -3.52 -10.12 -8.28
CA ASP A 235 -4.87 -9.97 -8.84
C ASP A 235 -5.82 -9.32 -7.81
N VAL A 236 -7.08 -9.10 -8.19
CA VAL A 236 -8.11 -8.47 -7.35
C VAL A 236 -8.98 -9.54 -6.70
N LEU A 237 -8.94 -9.66 -5.38
CA LEU A 237 -9.80 -10.55 -4.58
C LEU A 237 -11.23 -10.01 -4.47
N LEU A 238 -12.16 -10.87 -4.08
CA LEU A 238 -13.50 -10.49 -3.63
C LEU A 238 -13.59 -10.66 -2.11
N ALA A 239 -13.53 -9.55 -1.39
CA ALA A 239 -13.58 -9.48 0.07
C ALA A 239 -14.98 -9.01 0.52
N ASN A 240 -15.79 -9.91 1.08
CA ASN A 240 -17.23 -9.68 1.33
C ASN A 240 -17.95 -9.19 0.06
N GLY A 241 -17.53 -9.68 -1.11
CA GLY A 241 -18.02 -9.24 -2.42
C GLY A 241 -17.43 -7.92 -2.94
N LEU A 242 -16.64 -7.18 -2.15
CA LEU A 242 -15.93 -5.99 -2.60
C LEU A 242 -14.65 -6.38 -3.36
N PRO A 243 -14.49 -5.96 -4.62
CA PRO A 243 -13.22 -6.10 -5.34
C PRO A 243 -12.10 -5.30 -4.66
N ALA A 244 -11.12 -6.01 -4.11
CA ALA A 244 -10.03 -5.44 -3.32
C ALA A 244 -8.71 -6.12 -3.65
N GLU A 245 -7.61 -5.41 -3.58
CA GLU A 245 -6.31 -5.90 -4.05
C GLU A 245 -5.76 -7.07 -3.20
N SER A 246 -5.10 -8.03 -3.84
CA SER A 246 -4.28 -9.02 -3.13
C SER A 246 -2.92 -8.44 -2.71
N PHE A 247 -2.12 -9.21 -1.98
CA PHE A 247 -0.81 -8.74 -1.54
C PHE A 247 0.07 -8.53 -2.76
N PHE A 248 0.58 -7.33 -2.90
CA PHE A 248 1.69 -7.04 -3.78
C PHE A 248 2.90 -6.80 -2.88
N ASP A 249 3.84 -7.75 -2.87
CA ASP A 249 5.01 -7.63 -2.03
C ASP A 249 5.89 -6.50 -2.55
N MET A 250 5.91 -5.41 -1.78
CA MET A 250 6.79 -4.27 -2.01
C MET A 250 7.89 -4.21 -0.94
N GLY A 251 8.33 -5.37 -0.42
CA GLY A 251 9.24 -5.45 0.72
C GLY A 251 8.53 -5.32 2.07
N SER A 252 7.21 -5.43 2.10
CA SER A 252 6.41 -5.29 3.33
C SER A 252 6.09 -6.63 4.00
N ARG A 253 6.48 -7.77 3.39
CA ARG A 253 6.21 -9.10 3.96
C ARG A 253 6.81 -9.28 5.36
N GLY A 254 8.03 -8.77 5.58
CA GLY A 254 8.72 -8.84 6.87
C GLY A 254 7.97 -8.17 8.04
N TRP A 255 7.06 -7.24 7.74
CA TRP A 255 6.20 -6.63 8.76
C TRP A 255 5.19 -7.63 9.37
N PHE A 256 4.80 -8.67 8.64
CA PHE A 256 3.87 -9.71 9.12
C PHE A 256 4.60 -10.88 9.79
N ASP A 257 5.87 -11.14 9.46
CA ASP A 257 6.58 -12.36 9.85
C ASP A 257 7.34 -12.25 11.20
N HIS A 258 7.58 -11.04 11.75
CA HIS A 258 8.41 -10.84 12.94
C HIS A 258 7.92 -9.73 13.91
N ASP A 259 8.27 -9.86 15.20
CA ASP A 259 8.26 -8.80 16.25
C ASP A 259 9.30 -7.70 15.94
N LEU A 260 9.31 -7.17 14.71
CA LEU A 260 10.00 -5.92 14.43
C LEU A 260 9.18 -4.81 15.10
N ASP A 261 9.61 -4.46 16.31
CA ASP A 261 9.09 -3.38 17.16
C ASP A 261 9.32 -1.98 16.56
N ASP A 262 10.15 -1.87 15.52
CA ASP A 262 10.47 -0.58 14.89
C ASP A 262 9.61 -0.33 13.64
N ASP A 263 8.54 0.46 13.84
CA ASP A 263 8.31 1.75 13.20
C ASP A 263 8.40 1.88 11.66
N ILE A 264 8.32 0.80 10.89
CA ILE A 264 8.47 0.84 9.41
C ILE A 264 7.16 1.19 8.66
N LEU A 265 5.98 1.20 9.29
CA LEU A 265 4.69 1.36 8.58
C LEU A 265 3.76 2.48 9.10
N ALA A 266 4.28 3.64 9.47
CA ALA A 266 3.46 4.74 9.99
C ALA A 266 3.24 5.90 9.01
N ASN A 267 2.56 5.63 7.89
CA ASN A 267 1.72 6.63 7.22
C ASN A 267 0.68 5.93 6.33
N PRO A 268 -0.57 5.76 6.80
CA PRO A 268 -1.64 5.25 5.95
C PRO A 268 -1.90 6.13 4.73
N ASP A 269 -1.50 7.41 4.74
CA ASP A 269 -1.80 8.41 3.72
C ASP A 269 -0.94 8.28 2.44
N LEU A 270 0.01 7.33 2.38
CA LEU A 270 0.90 7.16 1.22
C LEU A 270 0.74 5.79 0.57
N VAL A 271 0.00 5.78 -0.55
CA VAL A 271 -0.02 4.67 -1.51
C VAL A 271 0.73 5.14 -2.76
N PRO A 272 1.91 4.57 -3.09
CA PRO A 272 2.67 4.99 -4.26
C PRO A 272 1.87 4.78 -5.56
N ALA A 273 1.67 5.85 -6.32
CA ALA A 273 1.09 5.76 -7.67
C ALA A 273 2.17 5.36 -8.68
N GLY A 274 1.84 4.47 -9.63
CA GLY A 274 2.70 4.15 -10.77
C GLY A 274 3.72 3.03 -10.59
N GLN A 275 3.57 2.16 -9.58
CA GLN A 275 4.42 0.97 -9.44
C GLN A 275 4.11 -0.09 -10.51
N HIS A 276 5.16 -0.57 -11.15
CA HIS A 276 5.11 -1.60 -12.19
C HIS A 276 4.85 -2.98 -11.58
N GLY A 277 4.16 -3.87 -12.31
CA GLY A 277 3.85 -5.24 -11.85
C GLY A 277 2.56 -5.39 -11.02
N ARG A 278 1.96 -4.29 -10.53
CA ARG A 278 0.62 -4.33 -9.92
C ARG A 278 -0.44 -4.75 -10.94
N CYS A 279 -1.51 -5.38 -10.46
CA CYS A 279 -2.57 -5.88 -11.34
C CYS A 279 -3.35 -4.76 -12.02
N ARG A 280 -3.37 -3.56 -11.42
CA ARG A 280 -3.94 -2.32 -11.97
C ARG A 280 -3.15 -1.12 -11.45
N GLU A 281 -3.27 0.01 -12.14
CA GLU A 281 -2.74 1.28 -11.65
C GLU A 281 -3.48 1.75 -10.39
N VAL A 282 -2.79 2.53 -9.56
CA VAL A 282 -3.37 3.14 -8.37
C VAL A 282 -3.59 4.63 -8.59
N ALA A 283 -4.80 5.10 -8.29
CA ALA A 283 -5.14 6.51 -8.25
C ALA A 283 -5.47 6.92 -6.82
N ILE A 284 -4.69 7.88 -6.30
CA ILE A 284 -4.93 8.50 -4.98
C ILE A 284 -5.78 9.76 -5.09
N ASP A 285 -5.76 10.43 -6.23
CA ASP A 285 -6.53 11.65 -6.49
C ASP A 285 -6.91 11.77 -7.98
N GLY A 286 -7.39 12.96 -8.35
CA GLY A 286 -7.68 13.30 -9.74
C GLY A 286 -9.08 12.91 -10.21
N PRO A 287 -9.34 13.05 -11.53
CA PRO A 287 -10.69 13.01 -12.07
C PRO A 287 -11.43 11.69 -11.86
N LEU A 288 -10.71 10.56 -11.85
CA LEU A 288 -11.29 9.23 -11.62
C LEU A 288 -11.76 9.08 -10.17
N VAL A 289 -10.92 9.47 -9.20
CA VAL A 289 -11.27 9.43 -7.77
C VAL A 289 -12.43 10.38 -7.46
N GLU A 290 -12.41 11.59 -8.03
CA GLU A 290 -13.51 12.57 -7.87
C GLU A 290 -14.81 12.13 -8.56
N ALA A 291 -14.74 11.39 -9.66
CA ALA A 291 -15.91 10.77 -10.26
C ALA A 291 -16.50 9.70 -9.33
N GLU A 292 -15.65 8.91 -8.68
CA GLU A 292 -16.09 7.86 -7.77
C GLU A 292 -16.69 8.40 -6.47
N ARG A 293 -16.08 9.42 -5.87
CA ARG A 293 -16.65 10.13 -4.72
C ARG A 293 -18.07 10.65 -5.02
N ARG A 294 -18.26 11.25 -6.20
CA ARG A 294 -19.59 11.71 -6.64
C ARG A 294 -20.57 10.56 -6.83
N ARG A 295 -20.16 9.48 -7.48
CA ARG A 295 -20.99 8.27 -7.67
C ARG A 295 -21.46 7.69 -6.33
N LEU A 296 -20.55 7.57 -5.36
CA LEU A 296 -20.86 7.08 -4.02
C LEU A 296 -21.82 8.01 -3.27
N ALA A 297 -21.64 9.33 -3.40
CA ALA A 297 -22.55 10.32 -2.83
C ALA A 297 -23.95 10.25 -3.45
N ASP A 298 -24.04 10.10 -4.77
CA ASP A 298 -25.30 9.98 -5.50
C ASP A 298 -26.05 8.70 -5.09
N LEU A 299 -25.34 7.58 -4.91
CA LEU A 299 -25.92 6.33 -4.41
C LEU A 299 -26.50 6.51 -3.00
N PHE A 300 -25.74 7.12 -2.09
CA PHE A 300 -26.23 7.41 -0.74
C PHE A 300 -27.45 8.33 -0.78
N TYR A 301 -27.44 9.37 -1.61
CA TYR A 301 -28.57 10.30 -1.76
C TYR A 301 -29.81 9.61 -2.32
N ALA A 302 -29.65 8.70 -3.27
CA ALA A 302 -30.75 7.91 -3.82
C ALA A 302 -31.37 6.98 -2.76
N ASP A 303 -30.54 6.28 -1.97
CA ASP A 303 -30.99 5.43 -0.87
C ASP A 303 -31.72 6.24 0.21
N LEU A 304 -31.14 7.36 0.62
CA LEU A 304 -31.76 8.28 1.58
C LEU A 304 -33.11 8.81 1.06
N SER A 305 -33.18 9.17 -0.22
CA SER A 305 -34.42 9.64 -0.85
C SER A 305 -35.49 8.55 -0.87
N ALA A 306 -35.13 7.30 -1.14
CA ALA A 306 -36.04 6.17 -1.11
C ALA A 306 -36.56 5.88 0.31
N GLN A 307 -35.72 6.00 1.33
CA GLN A 307 -36.11 5.81 2.74
C GLN A 307 -37.01 6.94 3.26
N CYS A 308 -36.82 8.16 2.75
CA CYS A 308 -37.66 9.32 3.07
C CYS A 308 -38.99 9.36 2.30
N ALA A 309 -39.17 8.50 1.28
CA ALA A 309 -40.39 8.48 0.49
C ALA A 309 -41.57 7.99 1.34
N TRP A 310 -42.64 8.79 1.40
CA TRP A 310 -43.89 8.33 2.00
C TRP A 310 -44.49 7.23 1.13
N PRO A 311 -45.09 6.19 1.74
CA PRO A 311 -45.83 5.19 0.96
C PRO A 311 -46.93 5.84 0.14
N ASP A 312 -47.16 5.34 -1.06
CA ASP A 312 -48.27 5.79 -1.89
C ASP A 312 -49.61 5.64 -1.16
N ALA A 313 -50.55 6.56 -1.43
CA ALA A 313 -51.89 6.51 -0.86
C ALA A 313 -52.58 5.18 -1.21
N GLY A 314 -52.69 4.28 -0.24
CA GLY A 314 -53.25 2.93 -0.40
C GLY A 314 -52.32 1.78 0.00
N ALA A 315 -51.04 2.05 0.27
CA ALA A 315 -50.07 1.01 0.68
C ALA A 315 -50.27 0.50 2.12
N TYR A 316 -51.04 1.20 2.95
CA TYR A 316 -51.45 0.71 4.26
C TYR A 316 -52.70 -0.17 4.13
N THR A 317 -52.54 -1.45 3.80
CA THR A 317 -53.61 -2.42 4.09
C THR A 317 -53.58 -2.70 5.58
N VAL A 318 -54.62 -2.22 6.27
CA VAL A 318 -54.87 -2.53 7.67
C VAL A 318 -55.16 -4.03 7.75
N ASN A 319 -54.29 -4.79 8.43
CA ASN A 319 -54.57 -6.17 8.81
C ASN A 319 -55.64 -6.22 9.90
#